data_AF-A0A5N3PH45-F1
#
_entry.id   AF-A0A5N3PH45-F1
#
_cell.length_a   1.000
_cell.length_b   1.000
_cell.length_c   1.000
_cell.angle_alpha   90.00
_cell.angle_beta   90.00
_cell.angle_gamma   90.00
#
_symmetry.space_group_name_H-M   'P 1'
#
loop_
_entity.id
_entity.type
_entity.pdbx_description
1 polymer ?
#
loop_
_entity_poly.entity_id
_entity_poly.type
_entity_poly.pdbx_seq_one_letter_code
_entity_poly.pdbx_strand_id
1 'polypeptide(L)'
;MSDLQPTRRRLTILSALATGWLPWGVEWKPYLSLCGNEYILCCGHVMGRSEAQVFVDQGLLEAGDPDRFGRPTLVITERGKGWLGSNWGS
;
A
#
# COMPACT_ATOMS: atom_id res chain seq x y z
N MET A 1 -12.20 5.33 -16.97
CA MET A 1 -10.97 5.32 -16.15
C MET A 1 -10.23 4.05 -16.48
N SER A 2 -8.97 4.13 -16.92
CA SER A 2 -8.19 2.92 -17.23
C SER A 2 -7.86 2.19 -15.93
N ASP A 3 -8.05 0.87 -15.91
CA ASP A 3 -7.74 0.06 -14.74
C ASP A 3 -6.26 0.13 -14.37
N LEU A 4 -5.99 0.16 -13.05
CA LEU A 4 -4.62 0.20 -12.53
C LEU A 4 -3.87 -1.06 -12.96
N GLN A 5 -2.78 -0.89 -13.71
CA GLN A 5 -1.98 -2.01 -14.18
C GLN A 5 -1.25 -2.73 -13.03
N PRO A 6 -1.28 -4.07 -12.96
CA PRO A 6 -0.63 -4.86 -11.91
C PRO A 6 0.86 -5.03 -12.19
N THR A 7 1.67 -4.07 -11.74
CA THR A 7 3.13 -4.22 -11.78
C THR A 7 3.64 -4.94 -10.54
N ARG A 8 4.76 -5.66 -10.64
CA ARG A 8 5.41 -6.32 -9.48
C ARG A 8 5.55 -5.38 -8.28
N ARG A 9 6.00 -4.14 -8.51
CA ARG A 9 6.15 -3.13 -7.44
C ARG A 9 4.82 -2.85 -6.73
N ARG A 10 3.73 -2.64 -7.46
CA ARG A 10 2.40 -2.35 -6.87
C ARG A 10 1.85 -3.55 -6.11
N LEU A 11 2.02 -4.74 -6.67
CA LEU A 11 1.63 -5.99 -6.01
C LEU A 11 2.41 -6.16 -4.69
N THR A 12 3.73 -5.99 -4.70
CA THR A 12 4.56 -6.09 -3.48
C THR A 12 4.14 -5.10 -2.41
N ILE A 13 3.83 -3.86 -2.80
CA ILE A 13 3.34 -2.82 -1.88
C ILE A 13 2.03 -3.27 -1.23
N LEU A 14 1.03 -3.65 -2.03
CA LEU A 14 -0.28 -4.05 -1.50
C LEU A 14 -0.19 -5.35 -0.68
N SER A 15 0.68 -6.28 -1.06
CA SER A 15 0.92 -7.51 -0.30
C SER A 15 1.47 -7.23 1.10
N ALA A 16 2.46 -6.33 1.20
CA ALA A 16 3.00 -5.92 2.50
C ALA A 16 1.93 -5.27 3.39
N LEU A 17 1.01 -4.49 2.80
CA LEU A 17 -0.09 -3.86 3.53
C LEU A 17 -1.20 -4.86 3.93
N ALA A 18 -1.48 -5.86 3.08
CA ALA A 18 -2.55 -6.83 3.30
C ALA A 18 -2.23 -7.81 4.44
N THR A 19 -0.97 -8.23 4.54
CA THR A 19 -0.56 -9.24 5.51
C THR A 19 0.07 -8.61 6.76
N GLY A 20 0.66 -7.42 6.64
CA GLY A 20 1.59 -6.92 7.64
C GLY A 20 2.88 -7.73 7.68
N TRP A 21 3.13 -8.58 6.67
CA TRP A 21 4.30 -9.45 6.58
C TRP A 21 5.05 -9.19 5.28
N LEU A 22 6.37 -9.16 5.39
CA LEU A 22 7.25 -9.21 4.22
C LEU A 22 7.43 -10.66 3.75
N PRO A 23 7.78 -10.89 2.47
CA PRO A 23 8.01 -12.24 1.93
C PRO A 23 9.07 -13.07 2.68
N TRP A 24 9.93 -12.41 3.47
CA TRP A 24 10.95 -13.04 4.31
C TRP A 24 10.54 -13.17 5.79
N GLY A 25 9.24 -13.08 6.11
CA GLY A 25 8.70 -13.40 7.43
C GLY A 25 8.97 -12.34 8.51
N VAL A 26 9.20 -11.09 8.12
CA VAL A 26 9.30 -9.96 9.07
C VAL A 26 7.94 -9.29 9.21
N GLU A 27 7.46 -9.18 10.45
CA GLU A 27 6.25 -8.45 10.80
C GLU A 27 6.49 -6.93 10.66
N TRP A 28 5.52 -6.25 10.09
CA TRP A 28 5.53 -4.82 9.88
C TRP A 28 4.13 -4.24 10.08
N LYS A 29 4.10 -2.91 10.19
CA LYS A 29 2.86 -2.14 10.29
C LYS A 29 2.05 -2.27 8.99
N PRO A 30 0.77 -2.67 9.04
CA PRO A 30 -0.08 -2.79 7.85
C PRO A 30 -0.56 -1.42 7.32
N TYR A 31 0.27 -0.38 7.45
CA TYR A 31 -0.01 0.97 6.99
C TYR A 31 1.25 1.67 6.48
N LEU A 32 1.04 2.63 5.58
CA LEU A 32 2.08 3.53 5.08
C LEU A 32 2.02 4.87 5.82
N SER A 33 3.07 5.23 6.55
CA SER A 33 3.19 6.60 7.09
C SER A 33 3.74 7.55 6.02
N LEU A 34 3.14 8.74 5.94
CA LEU A 34 3.71 9.82 5.14
C LEU A 34 4.96 10.40 5.83
N CYS A 35 6.11 10.33 5.15
CA CYS A 35 7.39 10.89 5.57
C CYS A 35 7.83 11.93 4.53
N GLY A 36 7.71 13.22 4.85
CA GLY A 36 7.94 14.27 3.85
C GLY A 36 6.89 14.21 2.74
N ASN A 37 7.33 13.92 1.50
CA ASN A 37 6.47 13.81 0.32
C ASN A 37 6.21 12.36 -0.13
N GLU A 38 6.68 11.38 0.62
CA GLU A 38 6.63 9.97 0.23
C GLU A 38 6.07 9.08 1.34
N TYR A 39 5.39 8.03 0.92
CA TYR A 39 4.98 6.91 1.76
C TYR A 39 6.09 5.85 1.69
N ILE A 40 6.74 5.59 2.82
CA ILE A 40 7.88 4.68 2.88
C ILE A 40 7.40 3.28 3.28
N LEU A 41 7.72 2.29 2.46
CA LEU A 41 7.57 0.88 2.80
C LEU A 41 8.85 0.33 3.43
N CYS A 42 8.69 -0.62 4.35
CA CYS A 42 9.79 -1.36 4.96
C CYS A 42 10.63 -2.20 4.00
N CYS A 43 10.08 -2.58 2.85
CA CYS A 43 10.81 -3.31 1.82
C CYS A 43 11.74 -2.43 0.98
N GLY A 44 12.00 -1.18 1.40
CA GLY A 44 12.81 -0.22 0.66
C GLY A 44 12.09 0.45 -0.51
N HIS A 45 10.84 0.07 -0.78
CA HIS A 45 10.02 0.77 -1.76
C HIS A 45 9.48 2.06 -1.16
N VAL A 46 9.47 3.12 -1.96
CA VAL A 46 8.76 4.36 -1.66
C VAL A 46 7.58 4.49 -2.60
N MET A 47 6.52 5.16 -2.16
CA MET A 47 5.39 5.54 -2.98
C MET A 47 5.18 7.04 -2.86
N GLY A 48 5.32 7.77 -3.95
CA GLY A 48 5.07 9.21 -3.97
C GLY A 48 3.59 9.52 -3.75
N ARG A 49 3.29 10.75 -3.29
CA ARG A 49 1.90 11.19 -3.08
C ARG A 49 0.98 11.02 -4.29
N SER A 50 1.45 11.34 -5.50
CA SER A 50 0.65 11.19 -6.72
C SER A 50 0.32 9.72 -7.01
N GLU A 51 1.28 8.82 -6.80
CA GLU A 51 1.06 7.39 -6.96
C GLU A 51 0.09 6.85 -5.91
N ALA A 52 0.25 7.27 -4.65
CA ALA A 52 -0.68 6.92 -3.57
C ALA A 52 -2.11 7.39 -3.86
N GLN A 53 -2.26 8.60 -4.40
CA GLN A 53 -3.56 9.14 -4.78
C GLN A 53 -4.23 8.26 -5.84
N VAL A 54 -3.48 7.73 -6.82
CA VAL A 54 -4.04 6.80 -7.82
C VAL A 54 -4.62 5.54 -7.15
N PHE A 55 -3.96 4.98 -6.14
CA PHE A 55 -4.52 3.85 -5.40
C PHE A 55 -5.79 4.22 -4.62
N VAL A 56 -5.83 5.42 -4.03
CA VAL A 56 -6.98 5.94 -3.29
C VAL A 56 -8.16 6.18 -4.25
N ASP A 57 -7.93 6.82 -5.39
CA ASP A 57 -8.95 7.10 -6.41
C ASP A 57 -9.55 5.81 -6.99
N GLN A 58 -8.79 4.71 -6.97
CA GLN A 58 -9.22 3.37 -7.39
C GLN A 58 -9.90 2.57 -6.26
N GLY A 59 -9.97 3.14 -5.05
CA GLY A 59 -10.53 2.52 -3.85
C GLY A 59 -9.69 1.36 -3.32
N LEU A 60 -8.40 1.27 -3.67
CA LEU A 60 -7.51 0.19 -3.23
C LEU A 60 -6.84 0.51 -1.88
N LEU A 61 -6.61 1.80 -1.60
CA LEU A 61 -6.12 2.31 -0.33
C LEU A 61 -7.11 3.34 0.23
N GLU A 62 -7.09 3.53 1.54
CA GLU A 62 -7.83 4.57 2.23
C GLU A 62 -7.01 5.17 3.38
N ALA A 63 -7.47 6.31 3.91
CA ALA A 63 -6.85 6.93 5.08
C ALA A 63 -7.02 6.03 6.30
N GLY A 64 -5.90 5.73 6.97
CA GLY A 64 -5.90 5.04 8.25
C GLY A 64 -5.76 5.99 9.43
N ASP A 65 -5.70 5.42 10.63
CA ASP A 65 -5.37 6.19 11.83
C ASP A 65 -3.98 6.82 11.72
N PRO A 66 -3.79 8.05 12.23
CA PRO A 66 -2.47 8.66 12.29
C PRO A 66 -1.48 7.75 13.04
N ASP A 67 -0.22 7.74 12.59
CA ASP A 67 0.79 6.96 13.28
C ASP A 67 1.17 7.55 14.65
N ARG A 68 2.08 6.90 15.39
CA ARG A 68 2.54 7.36 16.71
C ARG A 68 3.14 8.78 16.74
N PHE A 69 3.47 9.35 15.58
CA PHE A 69 4.00 10.71 15.44
C PHE A 69 2.94 11.68 14.87
N GLY A 70 1.68 11.25 14.79
CA GLY A 70 0.57 12.03 14.23
C GLY A 70 0.61 12.15 12.71
N ARG A 71 1.40 11.33 12.01
CA ARG A 71 1.53 11.44 10.55
C ARG A 71 0.37 10.73 9.86
N PRO A 72 -0.15 11.28 8.74
CA PRO A 72 -1.17 10.62 7.95
C PRO A 72 -0.71 9.23 7.52
N THR A 73 -1.62 8.27 7.56
CA THR A 73 -1.36 6.90 7.10
C THR A 73 -2.30 6.47 6.00
N LEU A 74 -1.87 5.49 5.21
CA LEU A 74 -2.72 4.77 4.27
C LEU A 74 -2.76 3.29 4.62
N VAL A 75 -3.94 2.70 4.55
CA VAL A 75 -4.19 1.27 4.75
C VAL A 75 -4.85 0.67 3.51
N ILE A 76 -4.71 -0.65 3.34
CA ILE A 76 -5.36 -1.36 2.23
C ILE A 76 -6.83 -1.63 2.55
N THR A 77 -7.70 -1.37 1.58
CA THR A 77 -9.14 -1.66 1.70
C THR A 77 -9.44 -3.13 1.39
N GLU A 78 -10.65 -3.60 1.70
CA GLU A 78 -11.11 -4.93 1.26
C GLU A 78 -11.11 -5.07 -0.27
N ARG A 79 -11.46 -4.00 -1.00
CA ARG A 79 -11.34 -3.95 -2.46
C ARG A 79 -9.89 -4.08 -2.89
N GLY A 80 -8.96 -3.42 -2.21
CA GLY A 80 -7.53 -3.53 -2.42
C GLY A 80 -7.02 -4.96 -2.25
N LYS A 81 -7.46 -5.65 -1.19
CA LYS A 81 -7.15 -7.07 -0.96
C LYS A 81 -7.71 -7.96 -2.07
N GLY A 82 -8.96 -7.72 -2.49
CA GLY A 82 -9.57 -8.44 -3.61
C GLY A 82 -8.82 -8.25 -4.92
N TRP A 83 -8.48 -6.99 -5.27
CA TRP A 83 -7.67 -6.67 -6.45
C TRP A 83 -6.30 -7.35 -6.37
N LEU A 84 -5.64 -7.32 -5.22
CA LEU A 84 -4.36 -8.00 -5.01
C LEU A 84 -4.51 -9.51 -5.29
N GLY A 85 -5.52 -10.16 -4.70
CA GLY A 85 -5.76 -11.59 -4.89
C GLY A 85 -6.01 -11.98 -6.35
N SER A 86 -6.72 -11.15 -7.11
CA SER A 86 -6.98 -11.39 -8.54
C SER A 86 -5.75 -11.18 -9.44
N ASN A 87 -4.74 -10.44 -8.98
CA ASN A 87 -3.55 -10.08 -9.78
C ASN A 87 -2.26 -10.73 -9.25
N TRP A 88 -2.31 -11.48 -8.14
CA TRP A 88 -1.15 -12.13 -7.55
C TRP A 88 -0.92 -13.50 -8.19
N GLY A 89 0.13 -13.63 -9.00
CA GLY A 89 0.49 -14.89 -9.68
C GLY A 89 -0.08 -15.05 -11.10
N SER A 90 -0.64 -13.98 -11.68
CA SER A 90 -0.94 -13.86 -13.11
C SER A 90 0.33 -13.71 -13.96
#